data_AF-A0A2E6ER15-F1
#
_entry.id   AF-A0A2E6ER15-F1
#
_cell.length_a   1.000
_cell.length_b   1.000
_cell.length_c   1.000
_cell.angle_alpha   90.00
_cell.angle_beta   90.00
_cell.angle_gamma   90.00
#
_symmetry.space_group_name_H-M   'P 1'
#
loop_
_entity.id
_entity.type
_entity.pdbx_description
1 polymer ?
#
loop_
_entity_poly.entity_id
_entity_poly.type
_entity_poly.pdbx_seq_one_letter_code
_entity_poly.pdbx_strand_id
1 'polypeptide(L)'
;MARLNRDGRKLKNTLEGVETFLNVTNTEFEMYFLGVVKKAPHDKERELKRMFRDIFEMKISNTSLAFKARTLIARYNTLKMKWLRTCKQIEEGTYRRQRFMADLNAKNRDQGQGPSAQTLREEIKALVRGDEVPEVQPVARRNARRGHEVGSDALFEQYQDVRRSLGQQGGADRKAMEARLQQRASEVKKKYGCKDVRFDIVEENGRSRVKVIPVT
;
A
#
# COMPACT_ATOMS: atom_id res chain seq x y z
N MET A 1 26.62 -8.94 44.75
CA MET A 1 26.18 -8.00 43.68
C MET A 1 26.15 -8.61 42.27
N ALA A 2 27.14 -9.39 41.82
CA ALA A 2 27.21 -9.86 40.41
C ALA A 2 26.12 -10.88 39.98
N ARG A 3 25.58 -11.70 40.89
CA ARG A 3 24.56 -12.72 40.56
C ARG A 3 23.17 -12.12 40.27
N LEU A 4 22.68 -11.17 41.09
CA LEU A 4 21.41 -10.47 40.85
C LEU A 4 21.36 -9.72 39.50
N ASN A 5 22.48 -9.12 39.10
CA ASN A 5 22.57 -8.42 37.82
C ASN A 5 22.54 -9.36 36.61
N ARG A 6 23.01 -10.61 36.76
CA ARG A 6 22.95 -11.63 35.71
C ARG A 6 21.51 -12.08 35.45
N ASP A 7 20.73 -12.27 36.51
CA ASP A 7 19.33 -12.69 36.41
C ASP A 7 18.46 -11.56 35.86
N GLY A 8 18.71 -10.31 36.27
CA GLY A 8 18.08 -9.13 35.68
C GLY A 8 18.38 -8.95 34.19
N ARG A 9 19.61 -9.23 33.75
CA ARG A 9 19.99 -9.15 32.32
C ARG A 9 19.33 -10.27 31.50
N LYS A 10 19.27 -11.49 32.03
CA LYS A 10 18.52 -12.59 31.39
C LYS A 10 17.04 -12.26 31.24
N LEU A 11 16.42 -11.76 32.30
CA LEU A 11 15.01 -11.35 32.30
C LEU A 11 14.75 -10.22 31.30
N LYS A 12 15.66 -9.25 31.20
CA LYS A 12 15.56 -8.19 30.17
C LYS A 12 15.56 -8.80 28.76
N ASN A 13 16.50 -9.71 28.48
CA ASN A 13 16.60 -10.35 27.17
C ASN A 13 15.37 -11.21 26.85
N THR A 14 14.80 -11.92 27.84
CA THR A 14 13.56 -12.68 27.61
C THR A 14 12.39 -11.76 27.30
N LEU A 15 12.23 -10.65 28.02
CA LEU A 15 11.18 -9.66 27.75
C LEU A 15 11.33 -9.02 26.36
N GLU A 16 12.56 -8.73 25.92
CA GLU A 16 12.84 -8.25 24.55
C GLU A 16 12.54 -9.32 23.49
N GLY A 17 12.85 -10.59 23.78
CA GLY A 17 12.47 -11.72 22.94
C GLY A 17 10.95 -11.83 22.77
N VAL A 18 10.19 -11.74 23.87
CA VAL A 18 8.71 -11.77 23.80
C VAL A 18 8.16 -10.57 23.03
N GLU A 19 8.74 -9.38 23.21
CA GLU A 19 8.34 -8.18 22.48
C GLU A 19 8.54 -8.32 20.96
N THR A 20 9.70 -8.82 20.53
CA THR A 20 9.98 -9.06 19.11
C THR A 20 9.06 -10.13 18.54
N PHE A 21 8.84 -11.24 19.27
CA PHE A 21 7.92 -12.30 18.85
C PHE A 21 6.47 -11.81 18.77
N LEU A 22 6.04 -10.92 19.68
CA LEU A 22 4.73 -10.27 19.62
C LEU A 22 4.58 -9.43 18.35
N ASN A 23 5.61 -8.68 17.95
CA ASN A 23 5.60 -7.89 16.72
C ASN A 23 5.52 -8.78 15.47
N VAL A 24 6.33 -9.85 15.42
CA VAL A 24 6.30 -10.83 14.31
C VAL A 24 4.92 -11.46 14.18
N THR A 25 4.36 -11.92 15.31
CA THR A 25 3.02 -12.52 15.32
C THR A 25 1.96 -11.51 14.85
N ASN A 26 2.04 -10.26 15.28
CA ASN A 26 1.13 -9.22 14.80
C ASN A 26 1.24 -9.02 13.28
N THR A 27 2.44 -8.92 12.73
CA THR A 27 2.66 -8.79 11.28
C THR A 27 2.04 -9.96 10.51
N GLU A 28 2.16 -11.18 11.01
CA GLU A 28 1.57 -12.34 10.36
C GLU A 28 0.04 -12.36 10.41
N PHE A 29 -0.54 -11.91 11.52
CA PHE A 29 -1.98 -11.66 11.58
C PHE A 29 -2.40 -10.59 10.57
N GLU A 30 -1.64 -9.50 10.41
CA GLU A 30 -1.91 -8.50 9.37
C GLU A 30 -1.79 -9.11 7.96
N MET A 31 -0.79 -9.94 7.68
CA MET A 31 -0.66 -10.65 6.40
C MET A 31 -1.83 -11.61 6.13
N TYR A 32 -2.33 -12.27 7.18
CA TYR A 32 -3.55 -13.08 7.11
C TYR A 32 -4.79 -12.22 6.83
N PHE A 33 -4.94 -11.06 7.50
CA PHE A 33 -6.07 -10.15 7.24
C PHE A 33 -6.04 -9.57 5.83
N LEU A 34 -4.85 -9.37 5.26
CA LEU A 34 -4.66 -8.98 3.86
C LEU A 34 -4.96 -10.11 2.87
N GLY A 35 -5.06 -11.36 3.34
CA GLY A 35 -5.27 -12.54 2.50
C GLY A 35 -4.00 -13.05 1.81
N VAL A 36 -2.82 -12.56 2.18
CA VAL A 36 -1.52 -13.06 1.68
C VAL A 36 -1.27 -14.46 2.22
N VAL A 37 -1.57 -14.67 3.51
CA VAL A 37 -1.52 -15.97 4.15
C VAL A 37 -2.94 -16.50 4.28
N LYS A 38 -3.15 -17.76 3.90
CA LYS A 38 -4.49 -18.39 3.90
C LYS A 38 -4.98 -18.81 5.29
N LYS A 39 -4.07 -19.16 6.21
CA LYS A 39 -4.39 -19.69 7.53
C LYS A 39 -3.95 -18.73 8.63
N ALA A 40 -4.80 -18.51 9.62
CA ALA A 40 -4.48 -17.70 10.78
C ALA A 40 -3.34 -18.34 11.63
N PRO A 41 -2.36 -17.55 12.11
CA PRO A 41 -1.20 -18.04 12.85
C PRO A 41 -1.52 -18.35 14.32
N HIS A 42 -2.47 -19.26 14.58
CA HIS A 42 -2.85 -19.67 15.94
C HIS A 42 -1.73 -20.35 16.73
N ASP A 43 -0.76 -20.97 16.03
CA ASP A 43 0.38 -21.62 16.67
C ASP A 43 1.25 -20.60 17.42
N LYS A 44 1.46 -19.41 16.82
CA LYS A 44 2.24 -18.32 17.43
C LYS A 44 1.48 -17.62 18.55
N GLU A 45 0.15 -17.49 18.42
CA GLU A 45 -0.69 -17.02 19.52
C GLU A 45 -0.59 -17.95 20.75
N ARG A 46 -0.62 -19.27 20.52
CA ARG A 46 -0.48 -20.26 21.59
C ARG A 46 0.87 -20.16 22.28
N GLU A 47 1.94 -19.92 21.54
CA GLU A 47 3.29 -19.71 22.07
C GLU A 47 3.40 -18.40 22.86
N LEU A 48 2.89 -17.28 22.34
CA LEU A 48 2.78 -16.01 23.08
C LEU A 48 2.04 -16.20 24.41
N LYS A 49 0.91 -16.92 24.40
CA LYS A 49 0.13 -17.19 25.61
C LYS A 49 0.91 -17.98 26.66
N ARG A 50 1.79 -18.91 26.23
CA ARG A 50 2.69 -19.64 27.14
C ARG A 50 3.73 -18.68 27.74
N MET A 51 4.43 -17.93 26.90
CA MET A 51 5.46 -16.98 27.38
C MET A 51 4.90 -15.91 28.32
N PHE A 52 3.71 -15.37 28.05
CA PHE A 52 3.07 -14.41 28.94
C PHE A 52 2.59 -15.02 30.27
N ARG A 53 2.24 -16.31 30.29
CA ARG A 53 1.95 -17.03 31.54
C ARG A 53 3.21 -17.15 32.39
N ASP A 54 4.32 -17.54 31.78
CA ASP A 54 5.60 -17.67 32.47
C ASP A 54 6.06 -16.32 33.05
N ILE A 55 5.91 -15.23 32.28
CA ILE A 55 6.21 -13.86 32.75
C ILE A 55 5.30 -13.44 33.91
N PHE A 56 4.03 -13.87 33.92
CA PHE A 56 3.10 -13.54 35.00
C PHE A 56 3.41 -14.30 36.29
N GLU A 57 3.83 -15.56 36.19
CA GLU A 57 4.24 -16.39 37.33
C GLU A 57 5.58 -15.91 37.93
N MET A 58 6.47 -15.35 37.09
CA MET A 58 7.72 -14.74 37.54
C MET A 58 7.45 -13.44 38.32
N LYS A 59 7.68 -13.46 39.64
CA LYS A 59 7.66 -12.24 40.46
C LYS A 59 8.90 -11.38 40.19
N ILE A 60 8.75 -10.35 39.36
CA ILE A 60 9.83 -9.42 39.00
C ILE A 60 10.04 -8.39 40.12
N SER A 61 11.23 -8.39 40.73
CA SER A 61 11.60 -7.42 41.79
C SER A 61 11.97 -6.04 41.24
N ASN A 62 12.55 -5.96 40.04
CA ASN A 62 12.94 -4.69 39.43
C ASN A 62 11.72 -3.94 38.87
N THR A 63 11.46 -2.74 39.39
CA THR A 63 10.33 -1.88 39.01
C THR A 63 10.26 -1.57 37.52
N SER A 64 11.39 -1.26 36.87
CA SER A 64 11.43 -0.92 35.44
C SER A 64 11.13 -2.13 34.55
N LEU A 65 11.69 -3.30 34.88
CA LEU A 65 11.40 -4.54 34.15
C LEU A 65 9.95 -4.99 34.38
N ALA A 66 9.43 -4.81 35.59
CA ALA A 66 8.03 -5.09 35.91
C ALA A 66 7.07 -4.14 35.16
N PHE A 67 7.43 -2.86 35.01
CA PHE A 67 6.67 -1.94 34.17
C PHE A 67 6.67 -2.40 32.70
N LYS A 68 7.84 -2.73 32.14
CA LYS A 68 7.94 -3.24 30.76
C LYS A 68 7.07 -4.49 30.56
N ALA A 69 7.12 -5.45 31.48
CA ALA A 69 6.27 -6.64 31.45
C ALA A 69 4.78 -6.29 31.46
N ARG A 70 4.33 -5.39 32.34
CA ARG A 70 2.93 -4.92 32.39
C ARG A 70 2.50 -4.24 31.10
N THR A 71 3.35 -3.39 30.51
CA THR A 71 3.08 -2.75 29.22
C THR A 71 2.94 -3.78 28.11
N LEU A 72 3.82 -4.80 28.06
CA LEU A 72 3.74 -5.87 27.08
C LEU A 72 2.45 -6.71 27.23
N ILE A 73 2.05 -7.02 28.46
CA ILE A 73 0.79 -7.72 28.74
C ILE A 73 -0.41 -6.90 28.26
N ALA A 74 -0.46 -5.60 28.59
CA ALA A 74 -1.54 -4.72 28.14
C ALA A 74 -1.61 -4.67 26.61
N ARG A 75 -0.46 -4.50 25.95
CA ARG A 75 -0.36 -4.48 24.48
C ARG A 75 -0.83 -5.80 23.86
N TYR A 76 -0.41 -6.94 24.41
CA TYR A 76 -0.85 -8.26 23.96
C TYR A 76 -2.36 -8.43 24.09
N ASN A 77 -2.97 -8.02 25.21
CA ASN A 77 -4.42 -8.10 25.40
C ASN A 77 -5.17 -7.26 24.36
N THR A 78 -4.71 -6.04 24.06
CA THR A 78 -5.29 -5.19 23.01
C THR A 78 -5.18 -5.87 21.64
N LEU A 79 -4.02 -6.41 21.29
CA LEU A 79 -3.79 -7.09 20.01
C LEU A 79 -4.64 -8.35 19.89
N LYS A 80 -4.70 -9.16 20.94
CA LYS A 80 -5.53 -10.38 20.97
C LYS A 80 -7.00 -10.07 20.72
N MET A 81 -7.55 -9.03 21.36
CA MET A 81 -8.94 -8.61 21.14
C MET A 81 -9.17 -8.11 19.71
N LYS A 82 -8.20 -7.39 19.13
CA LYS A 82 -8.23 -7.01 17.72
C LYS A 82 -8.24 -8.24 16.82
N TRP A 83 -7.33 -9.20 17.03
CA TRP A 83 -7.23 -10.41 16.22
C TRP A 83 -8.53 -11.22 16.26
N LEU A 84 -9.09 -11.47 17.44
CA LEU A 84 -10.36 -12.20 17.58
C LEU A 84 -11.52 -11.49 16.85
N ARG A 85 -11.64 -10.17 17.02
CA ARG A 85 -12.67 -9.37 16.35
C ARG A 85 -12.51 -9.45 14.83
N THR A 86 -11.29 -9.28 14.32
CA THR A 86 -11.04 -9.29 12.88
C THR A 86 -11.21 -10.68 12.28
N CYS A 87 -10.79 -11.76 12.95
CA CYS A 87 -11.06 -13.12 12.51
C CYS A 87 -12.56 -13.38 12.39
N LYS A 88 -13.35 -13.00 13.39
CA LYS A 88 -14.82 -13.12 13.35
C LYS A 88 -15.43 -12.33 12.19
N GLN A 89 -14.98 -11.09 11.94
CA GLN A 89 -15.42 -10.29 10.79
C GLN A 89 -15.06 -10.92 9.44
N ILE A 90 -13.93 -11.64 9.36
CA ILE A 90 -13.52 -12.36 8.16
C ILE A 90 -14.43 -13.58 7.95
N GLU A 91 -14.71 -14.34 9.01
CA GLU A 91 -15.61 -15.50 8.98
C GLU A 91 -17.05 -15.11 8.58
N GLU A 92 -17.54 -13.98 9.09
CA GLU A 92 -18.84 -13.40 8.72
C GLU A 92 -18.82 -12.72 7.33
N GLY A 93 -17.64 -12.61 6.70
CA GLY A 93 -17.46 -11.91 5.41
C GLY A 93 -17.66 -10.39 5.48
N THR A 94 -17.76 -9.81 6.66
CA THR A 94 -18.04 -8.38 6.88
C THR A 94 -16.78 -7.52 6.92
N TYR A 95 -15.58 -8.12 6.87
CA TYR A 95 -14.32 -7.39 6.97
C TYR A 95 -14.11 -6.40 5.81
N ARG A 96 -14.26 -5.11 6.12
CA ARG A 96 -14.29 -3.99 5.16
C ARG A 96 -13.12 -4.00 4.17
N ARG A 97 -11.91 -4.35 4.62
CA ARG A 97 -10.72 -4.29 3.77
C ARG A 97 -10.70 -5.40 2.72
N GLN A 98 -11.14 -6.62 3.07
CA GLN A 98 -11.27 -7.71 2.10
C GLN A 98 -12.43 -7.46 1.14
N ARG A 99 -13.58 -6.97 1.63
CA ARG A 99 -14.70 -6.58 0.77
C ARG A 99 -14.31 -5.48 -0.21
N PHE A 100 -13.64 -4.43 0.26
CA PHE A 100 -13.16 -3.34 -0.60
C PHE A 100 -12.18 -3.85 -1.67
N MET A 101 -11.26 -4.75 -1.32
CA MET A 101 -10.35 -5.36 -2.29
C MET A 101 -11.07 -6.27 -3.28
N ALA A 102 -12.08 -7.02 -2.82
CA ALA A 102 -12.93 -7.83 -3.69
C ALA A 102 -13.75 -6.96 -4.66
N ASP A 103 -14.34 -5.87 -4.16
CA ASP A 103 -15.09 -4.90 -4.95
C ASP A 103 -14.20 -4.19 -5.97
N LEU A 104 -12.97 -3.81 -5.59
CA LEU A 104 -11.99 -3.24 -6.51
C LEU A 104 -11.57 -4.25 -7.58
N ASN A 105 -11.33 -5.51 -7.21
CA ASN A 105 -10.98 -6.56 -8.17
C ASN A 105 -12.14 -6.89 -9.11
N ALA A 106 -13.38 -6.86 -8.63
CA ALA A 106 -14.58 -7.00 -9.45
C ALA A 106 -14.68 -5.86 -10.46
N LYS A 107 -14.51 -4.60 -10.01
CA LYS A 107 -14.47 -3.43 -10.91
C LYS A 107 -13.36 -3.52 -11.96
N ASN A 108 -12.15 -3.94 -11.56
CA ASN A 108 -11.04 -4.11 -12.49
C ASN A 108 -11.29 -5.24 -13.51
N ARG A 109 -12.03 -6.30 -13.13
CA ARG A 109 -12.49 -7.35 -14.04
C ARG A 109 -13.53 -6.82 -15.01
N ASP A 110 -14.54 -6.10 -14.51
CA ASP A 110 -15.60 -5.50 -15.33
C ASP A 110 -15.06 -4.45 -16.30
N GLN A 111 -14.02 -3.72 -15.90
CA GLN A 111 -13.31 -2.74 -16.74
C GLN A 111 -12.23 -3.36 -17.64
N GLY A 112 -12.07 -4.69 -17.65
CA GLY A 112 -11.10 -5.37 -18.51
C GLY A 112 -9.63 -5.03 -18.24
N GLN A 113 -9.31 -4.41 -17.09
CA GLN A 113 -7.96 -3.94 -16.72
C GLN A 113 -7.18 -4.91 -15.82
N GLY A 114 -7.75 -6.07 -15.50
CA GLY A 114 -7.02 -7.14 -14.82
C GLY A 114 -6.19 -7.97 -15.80
N PRO A 115 -4.92 -8.28 -15.50
CA PRO A 115 -4.20 -9.29 -16.27
C PRO A 115 -4.99 -10.60 -16.18
N SER A 116 -5.32 -11.18 -17.35
CA SER A 116 -6.02 -12.46 -17.42
C SER A 116 -5.22 -13.51 -16.64
N ALA A 117 -5.90 -14.45 -15.98
CA ALA A 117 -5.23 -15.58 -15.33
C ALA A 117 -4.35 -16.38 -16.33
N GLN A 118 -4.62 -16.25 -17.63
CA GLN A 118 -3.80 -16.77 -18.72
C GLN A 118 -2.49 -16.01 -18.90
N THR A 119 -2.51 -14.67 -18.88
CA THR A 119 -1.29 -13.86 -19.02
C THR A 119 -0.37 -14.07 -17.82
N LEU A 120 -0.90 -14.13 -16.59
CA LEU A 120 -0.11 -14.42 -15.39
C LEU A 120 0.52 -15.82 -15.41
N ARG A 121 -0.19 -16.83 -15.97
CA ARG A 121 0.34 -18.19 -16.14
C ARG A 121 1.45 -18.24 -17.19
N GLU A 122 1.29 -17.50 -18.29
CA GLU A 122 2.30 -17.38 -19.33
C GLU A 122 3.54 -16.62 -18.83
N GLU A 123 3.36 -15.58 -18.01
CA GLU A 123 4.43 -14.82 -17.37
C GLU A 123 5.27 -15.69 -16.43
N ILE A 124 4.61 -16.46 -15.55
CA ILE A 124 5.29 -17.41 -14.66
C ILE A 124 6.00 -18.52 -15.46
N LYS A 125 5.39 -19.01 -16.55
CA LYS A 125 5.98 -20.04 -17.41
C LYS A 125 7.19 -19.52 -18.19
N ALA A 126 7.19 -18.26 -18.61
CA ALA A 126 8.33 -17.60 -19.26
C ALA A 126 9.50 -17.39 -18.27
N LEU A 127 9.20 -16.95 -17.04
CA LEU A 127 10.18 -16.78 -15.96
C LEU A 127 10.89 -18.09 -15.57
N VAL A 128 10.17 -19.22 -15.56
CA VAL A 128 10.74 -20.56 -15.29
C VAL A 128 11.56 -21.08 -16.48
N ARG A 129 11.27 -20.64 -17.70
CA ARG A 129 11.95 -21.05 -18.93
C ARG A 129 13.24 -20.26 -19.19
N GLY A 130 13.47 -19.15 -18.49
CA GLY A 130 14.64 -18.29 -18.66
C GLY A 130 14.58 -17.39 -19.90
N ASP A 131 13.40 -17.28 -20.52
CA ASP A 131 13.15 -16.33 -21.61
C ASP A 131 12.83 -14.94 -21.01
N GLU A 132 13.29 -13.87 -21.67
CA GLU A 132 12.93 -12.51 -21.28
C GLU A 132 11.42 -12.31 -21.41
N VAL A 133 10.78 -12.06 -20.27
CA VAL A 133 9.36 -11.72 -20.20
C VAL A 133 9.18 -10.37 -20.91
N PRO A 134 8.37 -10.28 -21.99
CA PRO A 134 8.04 -8.98 -22.54
C PRO A 134 7.32 -8.18 -21.46
N GLU A 135 7.92 -7.08 -21.05
CA GLU A 135 7.41 -6.23 -19.98
C GLU A 135 6.08 -5.62 -20.44
N VAL A 136 4.96 -6.28 -20.11
CA VAL A 136 3.62 -5.72 -20.33
C VAL A 136 3.38 -4.67 -19.24
N GLN A 137 4.04 -3.53 -19.39
CA GLN A 137 3.69 -2.35 -18.60
C GLN A 137 2.27 -1.95 -19.02
N PRO A 138 1.30 -1.86 -18.09
CA PRO A 138 -0.04 -1.40 -18.43
C PRO A 138 0.06 -0.02 -19.07
N VAL A 139 -0.50 0.11 -20.27
CA VAL A 139 -0.36 1.28 -21.17
C VAL A 139 -0.67 2.59 -20.43
N ALA A 140 -1.61 2.56 -19.47
CA ALA A 140 -1.98 3.67 -18.61
C ALA A 140 -0.84 4.17 -17.69
N ARG A 141 0.00 3.28 -17.16
CA ARG A 141 1.15 3.68 -16.30
C ARG A 141 2.31 4.25 -17.12
N ARG A 142 2.46 3.83 -18.38
CA ARG A 142 3.53 4.31 -19.27
C ARG A 142 3.33 5.79 -19.63
N ASN A 143 2.09 6.21 -19.83
CA ASN A 143 1.76 7.59 -20.21
C ASN A 143 1.84 8.56 -19.03
N ALA A 144 1.40 8.16 -17.83
CA ALA A 144 1.47 8.99 -16.61
C ALA A 144 2.91 9.34 -16.18
N ARG A 145 3.89 8.48 -16.48
CA ARG A 145 5.32 8.75 -16.16
C ARG A 145 6.01 9.59 -17.22
N ARG A 146 5.51 9.60 -18.46
CA ARG A 146 6.15 10.31 -19.56
C ARG A 146 5.53 11.66 -19.83
N GLY A 147 4.28 11.92 -19.46
CA GLY A 147 3.58 13.17 -19.81
C GLY A 147 3.45 13.32 -21.33
N HIS A 148 2.63 14.27 -21.76
CA HIS A 148 2.35 14.51 -23.17
C HIS A 148 2.92 15.85 -23.64
N GLU A 149 3.39 15.90 -24.89
CA GLU A 149 3.85 17.15 -25.51
C GLU A 149 2.66 18.08 -25.81
N VAL A 150 2.94 19.38 -25.86
CA VAL A 150 1.94 20.40 -26.19
C VAL A 150 1.41 20.16 -27.60
N GLY A 151 0.10 19.94 -27.73
CA GLY A 151 -0.57 19.72 -29.03
C GLY A 151 -0.73 18.26 -29.44
N SER A 152 -0.26 17.30 -28.63
CA SER A 152 -0.52 15.88 -28.88
C SER A 152 -2.00 15.53 -28.77
N ASP A 153 -2.49 14.69 -29.69
CA ASP A 153 -3.89 14.23 -29.71
C ASP A 153 -4.28 13.54 -28.39
N ALA A 154 -3.35 12.78 -27.80
CA ALA A 154 -3.53 12.09 -26.53
C ALA A 154 -3.77 13.04 -25.33
N LEU A 155 -3.15 14.22 -25.30
CA LEU A 155 -3.39 15.21 -24.24
C LEU A 155 -4.79 15.82 -24.38
N PHE A 156 -5.25 16.02 -25.61
CA PHE A 156 -6.59 16.54 -25.89
C PHE A 156 -7.68 15.51 -25.59
N GLU A 157 -7.45 14.23 -25.91
CA GLU A 157 -8.34 13.13 -25.49
C GLU A 157 -8.46 13.07 -23.97
N GLN A 158 -7.33 13.11 -23.25
CA GLN A 158 -7.32 13.12 -21.78
C GLN A 158 -8.04 14.36 -21.21
N TYR A 159 -7.89 15.53 -21.84
CA TYR A 159 -8.64 16.73 -21.46
C TYR A 159 -10.15 16.56 -21.65
N GLN A 160 -10.57 15.97 -22.77
CA GLN A 160 -11.98 15.70 -23.03
C GLN A 160 -12.55 14.69 -22.05
N ASP A 161 -11.83 13.63 -21.72
CA ASP A 161 -12.29 12.60 -20.79
C ASP A 161 -12.48 13.16 -19.38
N VAL A 162 -11.56 14.01 -18.90
CA VAL A 162 -11.71 14.72 -17.62
C VAL A 162 -12.86 15.74 -17.66
N ARG A 163 -13.10 16.39 -18.81
CA ARG A 163 -14.23 17.34 -18.94
C ARG A 163 -15.58 16.61 -19.01
N ARG A 164 -15.60 15.41 -19.62
CA ARG A 164 -16.75 14.50 -19.64
C ARG A 164 -17.04 13.93 -18.24
N SER A 165 -16.01 13.54 -17.47
CA SER A 165 -16.19 13.06 -16.09
C SER A 165 -16.81 14.13 -15.18
N LEU A 166 -16.51 15.41 -15.46
CA LEU A 166 -17.05 16.58 -14.75
C LEU A 166 -18.43 17.05 -15.22
N GLY A 167 -19.05 16.36 -16.18
CA GLY A 167 -20.42 16.68 -16.67
C GLY A 167 -20.54 18.02 -17.41
N GLN A 168 -19.42 18.63 -17.83
CA GLN A 168 -19.43 19.88 -18.58
C GLN A 168 -19.56 19.60 -20.08
N GLN A 169 -20.73 19.87 -20.66
CA GLN A 169 -20.93 19.76 -22.10
C GLN A 169 -20.63 21.08 -22.83
N GLY A 170 -19.76 20.99 -23.84
CA GLY A 170 -19.40 22.10 -24.73
C GLY A 170 -18.11 21.74 -25.47
N GLY A 171 -18.14 21.79 -26.81
CA GLY A 171 -16.98 21.48 -27.65
C GLY A 171 -15.73 22.19 -27.14
N ALA A 172 -14.69 21.44 -26.80
CA ALA A 172 -13.41 22.02 -26.40
C ALA A 172 -12.69 22.48 -27.66
N ASP A 173 -12.43 23.78 -27.78
CA ASP A 173 -11.58 24.30 -28.85
C ASP A 173 -10.13 23.88 -28.63
N ARG A 174 -9.70 22.88 -29.40
CA ARG A 174 -8.31 22.36 -29.42
C ARG A 174 -7.30 23.50 -29.53
N LYS A 175 -7.53 24.42 -30.46
CA LYS A 175 -6.66 25.57 -30.75
C LYS A 175 -6.52 26.52 -29.56
N ALA A 176 -7.60 26.74 -28.81
CA ALA A 176 -7.59 27.61 -27.63
C ALA A 176 -6.88 26.97 -26.44
N MET A 177 -7.00 25.65 -26.28
CA MET A 177 -6.28 24.88 -25.26
C MET A 177 -4.78 24.87 -25.53
N GLU A 178 -4.38 24.58 -26.78
CA GLU A 178 -2.98 24.57 -27.22
C GLU A 178 -2.32 25.93 -27.01
N ALA A 179 -2.98 27.02 -27.38
CA ALA A 179 -2.46 28.39 -27.16
C ALA A 179 -2.18 28.68 -25.67
N ARG A 180 -3.09 28.26 -24.77
CA ARG A 180 -2.92 28.44 -23.31
C ARG A 180 -1.79 27.57 -22.75
N LEU A 181 -1.67 26.33 -23.22
CA LEU A 181 -0.60 25.42 -22.82
C LEU A 181 0.76 25.89 -23.33
N GLN A 182 0.83 26.43 -24.55
CA GLN A 182 2.04 26.96 -25.15
C GLN A 182 2.53 28.23 -24.41
N GLN A 183 1.62 29.13 -24.04
CA GLN A 183 1.94 30.28 -23.21
C GLN A 183 2.54 29.83 -21.85
N ARG A 184 1.88 28.88 -21.18
CA ARG A 184 2.35 28.32 -19.90
C ARG A 184 3.68 27.57 -20.04
N ALA A 185 3.87 26.84 -21.14
CA ALA A 185 5.13 26.16 -21.45
C ALA A 185 6.29 27.15 -21.57
N SER A 186 6.10 28.28 -22.26
CA SER A 186 7.13 29.31 -22.41
C SER A 186 7.52 29.97 -21.07
N GLU A 187 6.53 30.18 -20.19
CA GLU A 187 6.76 30.76 -18.86
C GLU A 187 7.49 29.79 -17.94
N VAL A 188 7.12 28.51 -17.97
CA VAL A 188 7.80 27.45 -17.23
C VAL A 188 9.23 27.27 -17.73
N LYS A 189 9.47 27.32 -19.05
CA LYS A 189 10.80 27.23 -19.65
C LYS A 189 11.72 28.35 -19.17
N LYS A 190 11.21 29.58 -19.06
CA LYS A 190 11.95 30.73 -18.50
C LYS A 190 12.22 30.60 -17.00
N LYS A 191 11.25 30.12 -16.23
CA LYS A 191 11.36 30.00 -14.76
C LYS A 191 12.24 28.84 -14.30
N TYR A 192 12.24 27.71 -15.02
CA TYR A 192 12.90 26.48 -14.59
C TYR A 192 14.08 26.03 -15.49
N GLY A 193 14.37 26.73 -16.59
CA GLY A 193 15.55 26.47 -17.42
C GLY A 193 15.58 25.09 -18.09
N CYS A 194 14.42 24.49 -18.37
CA CYS A 194 14.32 23.12 -18.90
C CYS A 194 14.38 23.08 -20.44
N LYS A 195 14.91 21.98 -21.01
CA LYS A 195 14.95 21.78 -22.47
C LYS A 195 13.56 21.57 -23.04
N ASP A 196 12.79 20.67 -22.41
CA ASP A 196 11.42 20.30 -22.78
C ASP A 196 10.45 20.31 -21.59
N VAL A 197 9.18 20.55 -21.87
CA VAL A 197 8.09 20.59 -20.88
C VAL A 197 6.98 19.69 -21.34
N ARG A 198 6.61 18.72 -20.49
CA ARG A 198 5.48 17.81 -20.73
C ARG A 198 4.34 18.09 -19.76
N PHE A 199 3.13 17.79 -20.19
CA PHE A 199 1.91 18.11 -19.47
C PHE A 199 1.08 16.85 -19.21
N ASP A 200 0.47 16.77 -18.04
CA ASP A 200 -0.45 15.71 -17.66
C ASP A 200 -1.70 16.34 -17.02
N ILE A 201 -2.89 15.88 -17.40
CA ILE A 201 -4.15 16.48 -16.97
C ILE A 201 -4.78 15.57 -15.92
N VAL A 202 -4.90 16.08 -14.70
CA VAL A 202 -5.44 15.35 -13.55
C VAL A 202 -6.68 16.06 -13.02
N GLU A 203 -7.68 15.26 -12.63
CA GLU A 203 -8.87 15.74 -11.93
C GLU A 203 -8.52 15.95 -10.45
N GLU A 204 -8.60 17.20 -9.98
CA GLU A 204 -8.33 17.53 -8.58
C GLU A 204 -9.39 18.51 -8.08
N ASN A 205 -10.17 18.12 -7.06
CA ASN A 205 -11.26 18.91 -6.46
C ASN A 205 -12.37 19.34 -7.44
N GLY A 206 -12.78 18.45 -8.36
CA GLY A 206 -13.88 18.74 -9.29
C GLY A 206 -13.54 19.80 -10.35
N ARG A 207 -12.25 20.04 -10.60
CA ARG A 207 -11.75 20.92 -11.67
C ARG A 207 -10.57 20.26 -12.39
N SER A 208 -10.48 20.44 -13.71
CA SER A 208 -9.33 19.99 -14.49
C SER A 208 -8.07 20.80 -14.11
N ARG A 209 -7.00 20.13 -13.66
CA ARG A 209 -5.69 20.75 -13.43
C ARG A 209 -4.63 20.15 -14.33
N VAL A 210 -3.80 21.01 -14.91
CA VAL A 210 -2.65 20.62 -15.73
C VAL A 210 -1.41 20.57 -14.83
N LYS A 211 -0.87 19.38 -14.62
CA LYS A 211 0.43 19.13 -14.00
C LYS A 211 1.52 19.29 -15.05
N VAL A 212 2.63 19.91 -14.64
CA VAL A 212 3.77 20.19 -15.51
C VAL A 212 4.93 19.30 -15.07
N ILE A 213 5.48 18.55 -16.00
CA ILE A 213 6.61 17.66 -15.80
C ILE A 213 7.78 18.24 -16.60
N PRO A 214 8.76 18.88 -15.95
CA PRO A 214 9.96 19.35 -16.64
C PRO A 214 10.82 18.16 -17.05
N VAL A 215 11.30 18.18 -18.29
CA VAL A 215 12.28 17.22 -18.80
C VAL A 215 13.62 17.94 -18.91
N THR A 216 14.62 17.44 -18.18
CA THR A 216 15.98 17.99 -18.11
C THR A 216 16.78 17.71 -19.37
#